data_AF-A0A935VFU1-F1
#
_entry.id   AF-A0A935VFU1-F1
#
_cell.length_a   1.000
_cell.length_b   1.000
_cell.length_c   1.000
_cell.angle_alpha   90.00
_cell.angle_beta   90.00
_cell.angle_gamma   90.00
#
_symmetry.space_group_name_H-M   'P 1'
#
loop_
_entity.id
_entity.type
_entity.pdbx_description
1 polymer ?
#
loop_
_entity_poly.entity_id
_entity_poly.type
_entity_poly.pdbx_seq_one_letter_code
_entity_poly.pdbx_strand_id
1 'polypeptide(L)'
;MVREFVRSMYQDKKGNYWFGTNGNGIIRFDGKTLETITIEGIHPHERVIEIVEDKAGNIWFGTSAGLIKYDGKNFRTFSKKEGLPGDDVEIWGFSH
;
A
#
# COMPACT_ATOMS: atom_id res chain seq x y z
N MET A 1 -3.36 -6.61 -23.20
CA MET A 1 -4.20 -7.14 -22.12
C MET A 1 -3.60 -6.65 -20.81
N VAL A 2 -4.12 -5.58 -20.22
CA VAL A 2 -3.67 -5.12 -18.90
C VAL A 2 -4.37 -6.02 -17.88
N ARG A 3 -3.58 -6.66 -17.02
CA ARG A 3 -4.02 -7.64 -16.03
C ARG A 3 -4.12 -6.94 -14.68
N GLU A 4 -5.28 -6.38 -14.37
CA GLU A 4 -5.55 -5.78 -13.06
C GLU A 4 -5.94 -6.88 -12.08
N PHE A 5 -4.95 -7.43 -11.38
CA PHE A 5 -5.21 -8.39 -10.31
C PHE A 5 -5.11 -7.70 -8.96
N VAL A 6 -6.20 -7.77 -8.20
CA VAL A 6 -6.19 -7.50 -6.77
C VAL A 6 -5.44 -8.64 -6.09
N ARG A 7 -4.36 -8.33 -5.39
CA ARG A 7 -3.52 -9.30 -4.67
C ARG A 7 -3.80 -9.35 -3.18
N SER A 8 -4.21 -8.22 -2.61
CA SER A 8 -4.46 -8.08 -1.19
C SER A 8 -5.67 -7.17 -0.98
N MET A 9 -6.41 -7.44 0.09
CA MET A 9 -7.51 -6.61 0.56
C MET A 9 -7.37 -6.44 2.07
N TYR A 10 -7.62 -5.23 2.56
CA TYR A 10 -7.60 -4.92 3.98
C TYR A 10 -8.74 -3.95 4.31
N GLN A 11 -9.50 -4.23 5.38
CA GLN A 11 -10.46 -3.27 5.92
C GLN A 11 -9.82 -2.54 7.09
N ASP A 12 -9.76 -1.21 7.02
CA ASP A 12 -9.26 -0.40 8.13
C ASP A 12 -10.28 -0.24 9.25
N LYS A 13 -9.83 0.22 10.42
CA LYS A 13 -10.69 0.45 11.60
C LYS A 13 -11.76 1.52 11.39
N LYS A 14 -11.66 2.33 10.34
CA LYS A 14 -12.66 3.34 9.96
C LYS A 14 -13.70 2.76 8.98
N GLY A 15 -13.53 1.52 8.54
CA GLY A 15 -14.43 0.80 7.66
C GLY A 15 -14.11 0.94 6.17
N ASN A 16 -13.01 1.60 5.79
CA ASN A 16 -12.60 1.67 4.39
C ASN A 16 -11.94 0.35 3.98
N TYR A 17 -12.17 -0.05 2.73
CA TYR A 17 -11.50 -1.19 2.12
C TYR A 17 -10.37 -0.70 1.24
N TRP A 18 -9.21 -1.30 1.42
CA TRP A 18 -8.00 -1.04 0.67
C TRP A 18 -7.64 -2.26 -0.14
N PHE A 19 -7.28 -2.06 -1.40
CA PHE A 19 -6.90 -3.13 -2.31
C PHE A 19 -5.53 -2.85 -2.91
N GLY A 20 -4.64 -3.83 -2.80
CA GLY A 20 -3.32 -3.79 -3.42
C GLY A 20 -3.38 -4.42 -4.80
N THR A 21 -2.86 -3.72 -5.82
CA THR A 21 -2.93 -4.17 -7.22
C THR A 21 -1.54 -4.52 -7.78
N ASN A 22 -1.53 -5.37 -8.81
CA ASN A 22 -0.34 -5.61 -9.64
C ASN A 22 -0.16 -4.50 -10.70
N GLY A 23 0.09 -3.28 -10.23
CA GLY A 23 0.17 -2.07 -11.06
C GLY A 23 -1.09 -1.20 -10.97
N ASN A 24 -0.96 0.07 -11.35
CA ASN A 24 -1.98 1.13 -11.19
C ASN A 24 -2.28 1.57 -9.73
N GLY A 25 -1.42 1.20 -8.76
CA GLY A 25 -1.39 1.82 -7.43
C GLY A 25 -2.22 1.11 -6.36
N ILE A 26 -3.04 1.88 -5.63
CA ILE A 26 -3.88 1.39 -4.53
C ILE A 26 -5.32 1.75 -4.84
N ILE A 27 -6.25 0.84 -4.61
CA ILE A 27 -7.68 1.17 -4.70
C ILE A 27 -8.23 1.32 -3.29
N ARG A 28 -9.02 2.36 -3.04
CA ARG A 28 -9.77 2.55 -1.79
C ARG A 28 -11.27 2.58 -2.07
N PHE A 29 -12.03 1.93 -1.20
CA PHE A 29 -13.48 2.01 -1.15
C PHE A 29 -13.93 2.47 0.24
N ASP A 30 -14.59 3.63 0.32
CA ASP A 30 -15.07 4.22 1.59
C ASP A 30 -16.49 3.77 1.99
N GLY A 31 -17.05 2.78 1.29
CA GLY A 31 -18.45 2.35 1.44
C GLY A 31 -19.41 3.04 0.46
N LYS A 32 -18.96 4.08 -0.26
CA LYS A 32 -19.76 4.82 -1.25
C LYS A 32 -19.03 4.99 -2.57
N THR A 33 -17.74 5.29 -2.51
CA THR A 33 -16.90 5.67 -3.65
C THR A 33 -15.71 4.74 -3.76
N LEU A 34 -15.44 4.30 -4.98
CA LEU A 34 -14.24 3.55 -5.34
C LEU A 34 -13.28 4.52 -6.03
N GLU A 35 -12.07 4.65 -5.49
CA GLU A 35 -11.04 5.52 -6.05
C GLU A 35 -9.73 4.77 -6.28
N THR A 36 -9.07 5.08 -7.39
CA THR A 36 -7.72 4.62 -7.69
C THR A 36 -6.73 5.70 -7.28
N ILE A 37 -5.88 5.38 -6.33
CA ILE A 37 -4.86 6.27 -5.78
C ILE A 37 -3.55 5.98 -6.50
N THR A 38 -3.11 6.95 -7.30
CA THR A 38 -1.77 6.97 -7.87
C THR A 38 -0.86 7.76 -6.95
N ILE A 39 0.29 7.18 -6.59
CA ILE A 39 1.25 7.83 -5.70
C ILE A 39 2.45 8.27 -6.51
N GLU A 40 2.76 9.56 -6.46
CA GLU A 40 3.94 10.11 -7.13
C GLU A 40 5.22 9.44 -6.64
N GLY A 41 6.14 9.18 -7.58
CA GLY A 41 7.41 8.52 -7.29
C GLY A 41 7.32 6.99 -7.20
N ILE A 42 6.13 6.40 -7.35
CA ILE A 42 5.95 4.96 -7.46
C ILE A 42 5.77 4.59 -8.93
N HIS A 43 6.51 3.57 -9.39
CA HIS A 43 6.39 3.11 -10.76
C HIS A 43 4.97 2.57 -11.03
N PRO A 44 4.34 2.84 -12.18
CA PRO A 44 2.98 2.33 -12.48
C PRO A 44 2.83 0.81 -12.46
N HIS A 45 3.94 0.07 -12.52
CA HIS A 45 3.99 -1.39 -12.44
C HIS A 45 4.42 -1.90 -11.06
N GLU A 46 4.57 -1.01 -10.09
CA GLU A 46 4.91 -1.38 -8.74
C GLU A 46 3.76 -2.17 -8.12
N ARG A 47 4.10 -3.28 -7.46
CA ARG A 47 3.12 -4.19 -6.89
C ARG A 47 2.93 -3.84 -5.43
N VAL A 48 1.68 -3.67 -5.01
CA VAL A 48 1.32 -3.60 -3.60
C VAL A 48 1.05 -5.02 -3.13
N ILE A 49 1.89 -5.50 -2.22
CA ILE A 49 1.97 -6.90 -1.79
C ILE A 49 1.23 -7.09 -0.47
N GLU A 50 1.33 -6.12 0.44
CA GLU A 50 0.76 -6.20 1.79
C GLU A 50 0.15 -4.87 2.19
N ILE A 51 -0.90 -4.92 3.02
CA ILE A 51 -1.55 -3.75 3.59
C ILE A 51 -1.77 -4.02 5.07
N VAL A 52 -1.33 -3.11 5.93
CA VAL A 52 -1.49 -3.21 7.39
C VAL A 52 -1.80 -1.84 8.00
N GLU A 53 -2.58 -1.82 9.06
CA GLU A 53 -2.83 -0.61 9.86
C GLU A 53 -2.06 -0.67 11.18
N ASP A 54 -1.33 0.38 11.50
CA ASP A 54 -0.63 0.48 12.77
C ASP A 54 -1.56 0.91 13.94
N LYS A 55 -1.01 0.93 15.16
CA LYS A 55 -1.78 1.33 16.35
C LYS A 55 -2.21 2.80 16.34
N ALA A 56 -1.53 3.65 15.58
CA ALA A 56 -1.87 5.05 15.41
C ALA A 56 -2.89 5.28 14.27
N GLY A 57 -3.33 4.22 13.59
CA GLY A 57 -4.30 4.27 12.50
C GLY A 57 -3.70 4.70 11.16
N ASN A 58 -2.37 4.63 11.00
CA ASN A 58 -1.75 4.82 9.70
C ASN A 58 -1.84 3.52 8.90
N ILE A 59 -2.10 3.64 7.60
CA ILE A 59 -2.11 2.50 6.69
C ILE A 59 -0.74 2.40 6.02
N TRP A 60 -0.16 1.22 6.08
CA TRP A 60 1.12 0.89 5.47
C TRP A 60 0.89 -0.06 4.32
N PHE A 61 1.51 0.25 3.18
CA PHE A 61 1.49 -0.57 1.99
C PHE A 61 2.90 -1.05 1.71
N GLY A 62 3.10 -2.36 1.76
CA GLY A 62 4.34 -3.00 1.34
C GLY A 62 4.37 -3.10 -0.18
N THR A 63 5.40 -2.55 -0.81
CA THR A 63 5.61 -2.63 -2.25
C THR A 63 6.93 -3.30 -2.59
N SER A 64 7.11 -3.77 -3.83
CA SER A 64 8.40 -4.34 -4.25
C SER A 64 9.56 -3.33 -4.27
N ALA A 65 9.30 -2.03 -4.15
CA ALA A 65 10.31 -0.95 -4.17
C ALA A 65 10.46 -0.22 -2.82
N GLY A 66 9.69 -0.61 -1.79
CA GLY A 66 9.73 0.02 -0.47
C GLY A 66 8.38 0.08 0.21
N LEU A 67 8.23 1.02 1.13
CA LEU A 67 7.01 1.20 1.93
C LEU A 67 6.29 2.48 1.55
N ILE A 68 4.97 2.45 1.67
CA ILE A 68 4.12 3.62 1.57
C ILE A 68 3.35 3.74 2.87
N LYS A 69 3.31 4.93 3.46
CA LYS A 69 2.47 5.26 4.60
C LYS A 69 1.38 6.23 4.20
N TYR A 70 0.16 5.98 4.64
CA TYR A 70 -0.96 6.91 4.62
C TYR A 70 -1.34 7.28 6.05
N ASP A 71 -1.27 8.57 6.39
CA ASP A 71 -1.57 9.10 7.74
C ASP A 71 -3.05 9.47 7.95
N GLY A 72 -3.91 9.14 6.97
CA GLY A 72 -5.30 9.60 6.93
C GLY A 72 -5.51 10.87 6.10
N LYS A 73 -4.44 11.51 5.63
CA LYS A 73 -4.49 12.70 4.78
C LYS A 73 -3.50 12.65 3.63
N ASN A 74 -2.25 12.28 3.88
CA ASN A 74 -1.15 12.31 2.93
C ASN A 74 -0.50 10.94 2.76
N PHE A 75 0.02 10.70 1.56
CA PHE A 75 0.88 9.57 1.28
C PHE A 75 2.35 9.98 1.40
N ARG A 76 3.15 9.12 2.02
CA ARG A 76 4.60 9.25 2.07
C ARG A 76 5.24 7.94 1.65
N THR A 77 6.19 8.01 0.72
CA THR A 77 6.98 6.87 0.26
C THR A 77 8.27 6.79 1.07
N PHE A 78 8.72 5.58 1.35
CA PHE A 78 9.99 5.27 1.97
C PHE A 78 10.69 4.27 1.06
N SER A 79 11.69 4.74 0.32
CA SER A 79 12.46 3.93 -0.60
C SER A 79 13.89 3.74 -0.09
N LYS A 80 14.65 2.82 -0.68
CA LYS A 80 16.09 2.62 -0.37
C LYS A 80 16.90 3.92 -0.41
N LYS A 81 16.50 4.91 -1.22
CA LYS A 81 17.16 6.22 -1.31
C LYS A 81 17.07 7.06 -0.03
N GLU A 82 16.14 6.75 0.87
CA GLU A 82 15.87 7.51 2.09
C GLU A 82 16.37 6.82 3.38
N GLY A 83 17.22 5.79 3.26
CA GLY A 83 17.92 5.21 4.40
C GLY A 83 17.25 4.00 5.08
N LEU A 84 16.34 3.30 4.40
CA LEU A 84 15.93 1.96 4.84
C LEU A 84 17.14 1.02 4.74
N PRO A 85 17.51 0.27 5.79
CA PRO A 85 18.60 -0.69 5.72
C PRO A 85 18.33 -1.69 4.59
N GLY A 86 19.31 -1.78 3.71
CA GLY A 86 19.22 -2.56 2.48
C GLY A 86 19.12 -4.05 2.75
N ASP A 87 18.32 -4.67 1.89
CA ASP A 87 18.36 -6.06 1.45
C ASP A 87 17.83 -7.12 2.43
N ASP A 88 16.90 -7.92 1.91
CA ASP A 88 16.29 -9.13 2.50
C ASP A 88 15.25 -8.96 3.62
N VAL A 89 14.32 -8.01 3.48
CA VAL A 89 13.04 -8.10 4.19
C VAL A 89 11.89 -8.18 3.20
N GLU A 90 11.61 -9.38 2.70
CA GLU A 90 10.21 -9.73 2.48
C GLU A 90 9.56 -9.66 3.87
N ILE A 91 8.70 -8.66 4.09
CA ILE A 91 8.05 -8.50 5.38
C ILE A 91 6.96 -9.56 5.49
N TRP A 92 7.35 -10.78 5.82
CA TRP A 92 6.43 -11.80 6.32
C TRP A 92 6.42 -11.67 7.84
N GLY A 93 5.50 -10.88 8.40
CA GLY A 93 5.52 -10.76 9.86
C GLY A 93 4.54 -9.82 10.57
N PHE A 94 3.58 -9.19 9.90
CA PHE A 94 2.62 -8.32 10.61
C PHE A 94 1.31 -9.01 11.04
N SER A 95 1.24 -10.34 11.00
CA SER A 95 0.11 -11.09 11.58
C SER A 95 0.39 -11.50 13.03
N HIS A 96 0.09 -10.63 13.99
CA HIS A 96 -0.29 -11.02 15.36
C HIS A 96 -1.36 -10.07 15.89
#